data_AF-A0A817VJF9-F1
#
_entry.id   AF-A0A817VJF9-F1
#
_cell.length_a   1.000
_cell.length_b   1.000
_cell.length_c   1.000
_cell.angle_alpha   90.00
_cell.angle_beta   90.00
_cell.angle_gamma   90.00
#
_symmetry.space_group_name_H-M   'P 1'
#
loop_
_entity.id
_entity.type
_entity.pdbx_description
1 polymer ?
#
loop_
_entity_poly.entity_id
_entity_poly.type
_entity_poly.pdbx_seq_one_letter_code
_entity_poly.pdbx_strand_id
1 'polypeptide(L)'
;MFVPSLDLTLYSSLFTVLPQCAAALFDQHVPAERALREPQLYKYTLHSKCYRIQSYWINILDAVWQSTVIFFMAYFSYQTQSNMDVSSFGFSLIFSMVITSLIHVIIQTSRIDWSVIAATAFSILVFLGFTLIFDSICVDCLAGESPYQVSYHSFQQGRFWFTNLLTIVTAMMPRYTVKCIYNKVRNPFM
;
A
#
# COMPACT_ATOMS: atom_id res chain seq x y z
N MET A 1 -8.41 -22.14 -3.65
CA MET A 1 -8.32 -21.32 -2.43
C MET A 1 -6.88 -20.84 -2.38
N PHE A 2 -6.60 -19.65 -2.92
CA PHE A 2 -5.27 -19.24 -3.38
C PHE A 2 -4.38 -18.59 -2.31
N VAL A 3 -4.96 -18.25 -1.16
CA VAL A 3 -4.27 -17.68 0.00
C VAL A 3 -4.95 -18.29 1.23
N PRO A 4 -4.20 -18.75 2.25
CA PRO A 4 -4.82 -19.27 3.46
C PRO A 4 -5.63 -18.17 4.16
N SER A 5 -6.78 -18.54 4.71
CA SER A 5 -7.75 -17.62 5.33
C SER A 5 -7.19 -16.85 6.52
N LEU A 6 -6.22 -17.44 7.24
CA LEU A 6 -5.53 -16.79 8.35
C LEU A 6 -4.63 -15.65 7.87
N ASP A 7 -3.90 -15.85 6.77
CA ASP A 7 -3.05 -14.81 6.18
C ASP A 7 -3.89 -13.64 5.72
N LEU A 8 -5.00 -13.86 5.01
CA LEU A 8 -5.91 -12.78 4.58
C LEU A 8 -6.49 -11.97 5.76
N THR A 9 -6.81 -12.63 6.88
CA THR A 9 -7.44 -11.98 8.03
C THR A 9 -6.42 -11.21 8.88
N LEU A 10 -5.23 -11.78 9.11
CA LEU A 10 -4.14 -11.09 9.79
C LEU A 10 -3.55 -9.97 8.92
N TYR A 11 -3.45 -10.21 7.61
CA TYR A 11 -3.05 -9.24 6.59
C TYR A 11 -3.93 -7.99 6.63
N SER A 12 -5.24 -8.18 6.45
CA SER A 12 -6.20 -7.07 6.36
C SER A 12 -6.31 -6.28 7.66
N SER A 13 -6.16 -6.94 8.81
CA SER A 13 -6.45 -6.36 10.12
C SER A 13 -5.22 -5.78 10.85
N LEU A 14 -4.04 -6.40 10.77
CA LEU A 14 -2.85 -5.91 11.48
C LEU A 14 -1.94 -5.09 10.56
N PHE A 15 -1.57 -5.64 9.41
CA PHE A 15 -0.52 -5.05 8.57
C PHE A 15 -1.01 -3.86 7.73
N THR A 16 -2.29 -3.84 7.35
CA THR A 16 -2.93 -2.73 6.62
C THR A 16 -3.86 -1.85 7.46
N VAL A 17 -3.87 -1.97 8.79
CA VAL A 17 -4.55 -1.00 9.65
C VAL A 17 -3.55 -0.20 10.46
N LEU A 18 -2.49 -0.83 10.98
CA LEU A 18 -1.49 -0.14 11.79
C LEU A 18 -0.84 1.06 11.09
N PRO A 19 -0.27 0.95 9.87
CA PRO A 19 0.37 2.09 9.21
C PRO A 19 -0.65 3.14 8.74
N GLN A 20 -1.86 2.73 8.37
CA GLN A 20 -2.96 3.61 7.96
C GLN A 20 -3.50 4.40 9.15
N CYS A 21 -3.66 3.76 10.31
CA CYS A 21 -4.06 4.39 11.56
C CYS A 21 -2.97 5.31 12.09
N ALA A 22 -1.71 4.88 12.06
CA ALA A 22 -0.59 5.72 12.44
C ALA A 22 -0.50 6.96 11.53
N ALA A 23 -0.55 6.78 10.21
CA ALA A 23 -0.59 7.91 9.28
C ALA A 23 -1.81 8.82 9.51
N ALA A 24 -2.98 8.25 9.77
CA ALA A 24 -4.18 9.04 10.06
C ALA A 24 -4.10 9.83 11.38
N LEU A 25 -3.47 9.26 12.43
CA LEU A 25 -3.29 9.92 13.72
C LEU A 25 -2.22 11.01 13.69
N PHE A 26 -1.15 10.80 12.91
CA PHE A 26 0.00 11.71 12.85
C PHE A 26 -0.04 12.70 11.66
N ASP A 27 -0.95 12.55 10.68
CA ASP A 27 -1.07 13.49 9.56
C ASP A 27 -1.72 14.82 10.01
N GLN A 28 -0.89 15.77 10.40
CA GLN A 28 -1.30 17.16 10.59
C GLN A 28 -1.12 17.96 9.29
N HIS A 29 -2.22 18.16 8.56
CA HIS A 29 -2.24 19.00 7.36
C HIS A 29 -1.82 20.46 7.66
N VAL A 30 -2.05 20.96 8.88
CA VAL A 30 -1.69 22.31 9.33
C VAL A 30 -1.15 22.23 10.77
N PRO A 31 0.03 22.83 11.07
CA PRO A 31 0.55 22.84 12.44
C PRO A 31 -0.37 23.66 13.35
N ALA A 32 -0.51 23.25 14.61
CA ALA A 32 -1.45 23.83 15.57
C ALA A 32 -1.32 25.37 15.71
N GLU A 33 -0.09 25.91 15.68
CA GLU A 33 0.14 27.36 15.71
C GLU A 33 -0.46 28.10 14.51
N ARG A 34 -0.33 27.55 13.29
CA ARG A 34 -0.95 28.18 12.11
C ARG A 34 -2.46 28.06 12.12
N ALA A 35 -2.99 26.94 12.61
CA ALA A 35 -4.43 26.74 12.73
C ALA A 35 -5.07 27.76 13.68
N LEU A 36 -4.40 28.11 14.78
CA LEU A 36 -4.86 29.13 15.73
C LEU A 36 -4.69 30.55 15.20
N ARG A 37 -3.62 30.82 14.44
CA ARG A 37 -3.34 32.15 13.87
C ARG A 37 -4.28 32.53 12.73
N GLU A 38 -4.77 31.55 11.96
CA GLU A 38 -5.61 31.77 10.79
C GLU A 38 -6.97 31.05 10.93
N PRO A 39 -7.93 31.62 11.68
CA PRO A 39 -9.25 31.01 11.88
C PRO A 39 -10.06 30.90 10.57
N GLN A 40 -9.61 31.55 9.49
CA GLN A 40 -10.20 31.42 8.17
C GLN A 40 -10.05 30.01 7.58
N LEU A 41 -9.02 29.23 7.97
CA LEU A 41 -8.90 27.82 7.56
C LEU A 41 -10.04 26.96 8.11
N TYR A 42 -10.62 27.33 9.26
CA TYR A 42 -11.76 26.60 9.81
C TYR A 42 -13.02 26.75 8.95
N LYS A 43 -13.21 27.90 8.29
CA LYS A 43 -14.35 28.14 7.38
C LYS A 43 -14.30 27.26 6.13
N TYR A 44 -13.12 26.83 5.70
CA TYR A 44 -12.98 25.90 4.57
C TYR A 44 -13.61 24.52 4.85
N THR A 45 -13.47 24.03 6.08
CA THR A 45 -14.05 22.76 6.52
C THR A 45 -15.57 22.86 6.63
N LEU A 46 -16.09 23.96 7.18
CA LEU A 46 -17.53 24.25 7.31
C LEU A 46 -18.27 24.31 5.97
N HIS A 47 -17.65 24.87 4.93
CA HIS A 47 -18.26 24.93 3.59
C HIS A 47 -18.13 23.65 2.78
N SER A 48 -17.80 22.51 3.40
CA SER A 48 -17.67 21.20 2.73
C SER A 48 -16.70 21.20 1.54
N LYS A 49 -15.77 22.17 1.48
CA LYS A 49 -14.78 22.26 0.41
C LYS A 49 -13.63 21.27 0.59
N CYS A 50 -13.49 20.68 1.79
CA CYS A 50 -12.49 19.66 2.07
C CYS A 50 -12.81 18.29 1.44
N TYR A 51 -14.09 17.92 1.32
CA TYR A 51 -14.49 16.63 0.76
C TYR A 51 -15.67 16.77 -0.19
N ARG A 52 -15.37 16.85 -1.48
CA ARG A 52 -16.37 16.94 -2.55
C ARG A 52 -16.66 15.53 -3.05
N ILE A 53 -17.92 15.23 -3.38
CA ILE A 53 -18.35 13.90 -3.87
C ILE A 53 -17.53 13.40 -5.07
N GLN A 54 -16.98 14.32 -5.87
CA GLN A 54 -16.11 13.99 -7.00
C GLN A 54 -14.78 13.38 -6.56
N SER A 55 -14.19 13.84 -5.46
CA SER A 55 -12.95 13.28 -4.92
C SER A 55 -13.15 11.84 -4.43
N TYR A 56 -14.35 11.52 -3.94
CA TYR A 56 -14.73 10.16 -3.57
C TYR A 56 -14.72 9.22 -4.79
N TRP A 57 -15.39 9.60 -5.88
CA TRP A 57 -15.42 8.78 -7.10
C TRP A 57 -14.03 8.61 -7.73
N ILE A 58 -13.20 9.66 -7.70
CA ILE A 58 -11.80 9.57 -8.15
C ILE A 58 -11.01 8.57 -7.30
N ASN A 59 -11.21 8.55 -5.98
CA ASN A 59 -10.57 7.57 -5.10
C ASN A 59 -11.04 6.14 -5.38
N ILE A 60 -12.32 5.93 -5.68
CA ILE A 60 -12.83 4.60 -6.05
C ILE A 60 -12.21 4.12 -7.36
N LEU A 61 -12.18 4.96 -8.39
CA LEU A 61 -11.56 4.60 -9.66
C LEU A 61 -10.07 4.28 -9.51
N ASP A 62 -9.36 5.03 -8.65
CA ASP A 62 -7.96 4.77 -8.32
C ASP A 62 -7.77 3.41 -7.63
N ALA A 63 -8.65 3.06 -6.67
CA ALA A 63 -8.61 1.75 -6.00
C ALA A 63 -8.90 0.58 -6.97
N VAL A 64 -9.85 0.77 -7.90
CA VAL A 64 -10.12 -0.21 -8.97
C VAL A 64 -8.91 -0.35 -9.90
N TRP A 65 -8.27 0.75 -10.26
CA TRP A 65 -7.04 0.72 -11.06
C TRP A 65 -5.92 -0.04 -10.36
N GLN A 66 -5.63 0.31 -9.10
CA GLN A 66 -4.55 -0.33 -8.34
C GLN A 66 -4.77 -1.84 -8.19
N SER A 67 -5.99 -2.27 -7.83
CA SER A 67 -6.29 -3.70 -7.69
C SER A 67 -6.17 -4.45 -9.03
N THR A 68 -6.61 -3.82 -10.12
CA THR A 68 -6.47 -4.36 -11.48
C THR A 68 -5.00 -4.53 -11.86
N VAL A 69 -4.16 -3.52 -11.65
CA VAL A 69 -2.72 -3.56 -11.97
C VAL A 69 -2.00 -4.63 -11.17
N ILE A 70 -2.24 -4.72 -9.86
CA ILE A 70 -1.62 -5.73 -8.99
C ILE A 70 -1.99 -7.14 -9.46
N PHE A 71 -3.27 -7.37 -9.79
CA PHE A 71 -3.73 -8.66 -10.28
C PHE A 71 -3.07 -9.04 -11.62
N PHE A 72 -3.09 -8.14 -12.60
CA PHE A 72 -2.49 -8.41 -13.91
C PHE A 72 -0.98 -8.61 -13.83
N MET A 73 -0.26 -7.84 -13.01
CA MET A 73 1.19 -7.99 -12.88
C MET A 73 1.59 -9.32 -12.26
N ALA A 74 0.88 -9.77 -11.23
CA ALA A 74 1.10 -11.09 -10.70
C ALA A 74 0.77 -12.17 -11.74
N TYR A 75 -0.31 -12.00 -12.51
CA TYR A 75 -0.70 -12.96 -13.55
C TYR A 75 0.38 -13.09 -14.65
N PHE A 76 0.96 -11.97 -15.10
CA PHE A 76 2.08 -11.99 -16.04
C PHE A 76 3.33 -12.64 -15.44
N SER A 77 3.59 -12.41 -14.15
CA SER A 77 4.69 -13.08 -13.43
C SER A 77 4.51 -14.60 -13.38
N TYR A 78 3.27 -15.06 -13.15
CA TYR A 78 2.93 -16.48 -13.17
C TYR A 78 3.10 -17.10 -14.57
N GLN A 79 2.55 -16.48 -15.62
CA GLN A 79 2.66 -17.01 -16.98
C GLN A 79 4.11 -17.11 -17.49
N THR A 80 4.96 -16.18 -17.06
CA THR A 80 6.37 -16.15 -17.47
C THR A 80 7.17 -17.29 -16.83
N GLN A 81 6.68 -17.87 -15.74
CA GLN A 81 7.37 -18.90 -14.99
C GLN A 81 6.62 -20.23 -15.10
N SER A 82 7.15 -21.16 -15.92
CA SER A 82 6.52 -22.45 -16.19
C SER A 82 6.38 -23.38 -14.97
N ASN A 83 7.06 -23.07 -13.85
CA ASN A 83 7.15 -23.91 -12.64
C ASN A 83 6.90 -23.10 -11.34
N MET A 84 6.05 -22.07 -11.35
CA MET A 84 5.69 -21.37 -10.11
C MET A 84 4.60 -22.13 -9.35
N ASP A 85 4.89 -22.46 -8.10
CA ASP A 85 3.86 -22.91 -7.17
C ASP A 85 2.82 -21.80 -6.93
N VAL A 86 1.57 -22.23 -6.77
CA VAL A 86 0.42 -21.35 -6.50
C VAL A 86 0.66 -20.49 -5.25
N SER A 87 1.38 -21.03 -4.27
CA SER A 87 1.81 -20.34 -3.05
C SER A 87 2.78 -19.17 -3.32
N SER A 88 3.72 -19.33 -4.25
CA SER A 88 4.68 -18.26 -4.63
C SER A 88 3.98 -17.09 -5.32
N PHE A 89 2.97 -17.41 -6.13
CA PHE A 89 2.10 -16.42 -6.76
C PHE A 89 1.28 -15.64 -5.71
N GLY A 90 0.65 -16.35 -4.77
CA GLY A 90 -0.10 -15.73 -3.66
C GLY A 90 0.79 -14.82 -2.81
N PHE A 91 2.00 -15.25 -2.48
CA PHE A 91 2.97 -14.45 -1.74
C PHE A 91 3.34 -13.16 -2.50
N SER A 92 3.64 -13.26 -3.80
CA SER A 92 4.01 -12.10 -4.62
C SER A 92 2.88 -11.07 -4.76
N LEU A 93 1.64 -11.54 -4.86
CA LEU A 93 0.44 -10.69 -4.83
C LEU A 93 0.33 -9.90 -3.53
N ILE A 94 0.39 -10.61 -2.40
CA ILE A 94 0.24 -10.02 -1.05
C ILE A 94 1.36 -9.02 -0.81
N PHE A 95 2.60 -9.38 -1.11
CA PHE A 95 3.76 -8.51 -0.97
C PHE A 95 3.60 -7.21 -1.77
N SER A 96 3.24 -7.32 -3.05
CA SER A 96 3.04 -6.17 -3.93
C SER A 96 1.92 -5.27 -3.43
N MET A 97 0.85 -5.86 -2.91
CA MET A 97 -0.27 -5.13 -2.33
C MET A 97 0.12 -4.38 -1.04
N VAL A 98 0.90 -4.98 -0.13
CA VAL A 98 1.40 -4.27 1.08
C VAL A 98 2.22 -3.06 0.66
N ILE A 99 3.25 -3.27 -0.15
CA ILE A 99 4.18 -2.20 -0.51
C ILE A 99 3.45 -1.07 -1.24
N THR A 100 2.55 -1.41 -2.16
CA THR A 100 1.73 -0.42 -2.88
C THR A 100 0.84 0.37 -1.91
N SER A 101 0.20 -0.29 -0.94
CA SER A 101 -0.63 0.39 0.06
C SER A 101 0.17 1.34 0.97
N LEU A 102 1.37 0.95 1.39
CA LEU A 102 2.25 1.78 2.21
C LEU A 102 2.74 3.02 1.45
N ILE A 103 3.13 2.84 0.19
CA ILE A 103 3.52 3.95 -0.68
C ILE A 103 2.34 4.89 -0.94
N HIS A 104 1.13 4.34 -1.12
CA HIS A 104 -0.07 5.15 -1.27
C HIS A 104 -0.32 6.04 -0.04
N VAL A 105 -0.14 5.48 1.16
CA VAL A 105 -0.23 6.24 2.42
C VAL A 105 0.82 7.36 2.45
N ILE A 106 2.08 7.08 2.11
CA ILE A 106 3.14 8.12 2.05
C ILE A 106 2.77 9.25 1.08
N ILE A 107 2.23 8.92 -0.10
CA ILE A 107 1.84 9.92 -1.11
C ILE A 107 0.62 10.72 -0.64
N GLN A 108 -0.28 10.13 0.14
CA GLN A 108 -1.46 10.81 0.67
C GLN A 108 -1.10 11.80 1.78
N THR A 109 -0.11 11.47 2.62
CA THR A 109 0.36 12.34 3.68
C THR A 109 0.93 13.64 3.11
N SER A 110 0.45 14.77 3.62
CA SER A 110 0.87 16.10 3.14
C SER A 110 2.22 16.55 3.72
N ARG A 111 2.59 16.04 4.89
CA ARG A 111 3.92 16.24 5.49
C ARG A 111 4.59 14.92 5.80
N ILE A 112 5.71 14.68 5.15
CA ILE A 112 6.55 13.52 5.45
C ILE A 112 7.43 13.90 6.64
N ASP A 113 6.94 13.60 7.84
CA ASP A 113 7.71 13.73 9.06
C ASP A 113 8.49 12.43 9.34
N TRP A 114 9.54 12.54 10.17
CA TRP A 114 10.37 11.39 10.56
C TRP A 114 9.54 10.26 11.20
N SER A 115 8.48 10.61 11.92
CA SER A 115 7.54 9.65 12.52
C SER A 115 6.80 8.82 11.47
N VAL A 116 6.38 9.42 10.36
CA VAL A 116 5.67 8.73 9.27
C VAL A 116 6.61 7.77 8.54
N ILE A 117 7.85 8.19 8.29
CA ILE A 117 8.90 7.34 7.71
C ILE A 117 9.19 6.16 8.65
N ALA A 118 9.39 6.43 9.95
CA ALA A 118 9.68 5.41 10.95
C ALA A 118 8.51 4.42 11.10
N ALA A 119 7.26 4.90 11.15
CA ALA A 119 6.08 4.04 11.23
C ALA A 119 5.92 3.16 9.98
N THR A 120 6.20 3.71 8.79
CA THR A 120 6.14 2.95 7.55
C THR A 120 7.25 1.89 7.49
N ALA A 121 8.48 2.25 7.86
CA ALA A 121 9.60 1.32 7.92
C ALA A 121 9.36 0.20 8.95
N PHE A 122 8.82 0.55 10.13
CA PHE A 122 8.45 -0.42 11.14
C PHE A 122 7.40 -1.40 10.61
N SER A 123 6.35 -0.92 9.93
CA SER A 123 5.35 -1.79 9.33
C SER A 123 5.93 -2.78 8.31
N ILE A 124 6.85 -2.34 7.45
CA ILE A 124 7.56 -3.22 6.49
C ILE A 124 8.36 -4.29 7.25
N LEU A 125 9.09 -3.90 8.30
CA LEU A 125 9.89 -4.83 9.10
C LEU A 125 9.03 -5.87 9.80
N VAL A 126 7.91 -5.48 10.40
CA VAL A 126 7.00 -6.44 11.06
C VAL A 126 6.37 -7.37 10.03
N PHE A 127 6.00 -6.89 8.84
CA PHE A 127 5.49 -7.73 7.76
C PHE A 127 6.52 -8.75 7.27
N LEU A 128 7.76 -8.32 7.00
CA LEU A 128 8.86 -9.21 6.60
C LEU A 128 9.19 -10.24 7.69
N GLY A 129 9.27 -9.80 8.95
CA GLY A 129 9.54 -10.68 10.09
C GLY A 129 8.44 -11.70 10.30
N PHE A 130 7.18 -11.27 10.27
CA PHE A 130 6.03 -12.15 10.43
C PHE A 130 5.96 -13.18 9.31
N THR A 131 6.11 -12.77 8.04
CA THR A 131 6.06 -13.69 6.90
C THR A 131 7.17 -14.74 6.96
N LEU A 132 8.42 -14.36 7.27
CA LEU A 132 9.54 -15.30 7.43
C LEU A 132 9.34 -16.27 8.61
N ILE A 133 8.80 -15.79 9.72
CA ILE A 133 8.53 -16.61 10.92
C ILE A 133 7.38 -17.59 10.67
N PHE A 134 6.30 -17.14 10.02
CA PHE A 134 5.16 -18.02 9.70
C PHE A 134 5.53 -19.12 8.71
N ASP A 135 6.27 -18.76 7.66
CA ASP A 135 6.77 -19.66 6.60
C ASP A 135 7.77 -20.71 7.15
N SER A 136 8.42 -20.44 8.28
CA SER A 136 9.35 -21.38 8.93
C SER A 136 8.72 -22.25 10.03
N ILE A 137 7.64 -21.81 10.66
CA ILE A 137 7.00 -22.52 11.79
C ILE A 137 5.85 -23.42 11.34
N CYS A 138 5.06 -23.03 10.32
CA CYS A 138 3.86 -23.79 9.91
C CYS A 138 4.06 -24.47 8.54
N VAL A 139 4.69 -25.64 8.54
CA VAL A 139 4.90 -26.46 7.32
C VAL A 139 3.63 -27.22 6.90
N ASP A 140 2.75 -27.59 7.86
CA ASP A 140 1.57 -28.45 7.65
C ASP A 140 0.26 -27.93 8.27
N CYS A 141 0.21 -26.68 8.75
CA CYS A 141 -0.95 -26.16 9.49
C CYS A 141 -2.18 -25.88 8.62
N LEU A 142 -2.00 -25.78 7.30
CA LEU A 142 -3.04 -25.41 6.34
C LEU A 142 -3.05 -26.45 5.24
N ALA A 143 -4.22 -27.08 5.06
CA ALA A 143 -4.42 -28.26 4.24
C ALA A 143 -3.77 -28.16 2.83
N GLY A 144 -2.75 -28.98 2.60
CA GLY A 144 -2.49 -29.61 1.29
C GLY A 144 -1.38 -29.02 0.42
N GLU A 145 -0.89 -27.81 0.65
CA GLU A 145 0.27 -27.28 -0.07
C GLU A 145 1.23 -26.64 0.93
N SER A 146 2.41 -27.22 1.13
CA SER A 146 3.38 -26.71 2.09
C SER A 146 4.07 -25.45 1.51
N PRO A 147 3.85 -24.26 2.09
CA PRO A 147 4.59 -23.07 1.69
C PRO A 147 5.94 -23.08 2.43
N TYR A 148 6.73 -24.13 2.27
CA TYR A 148 8.03 -24.19 2.94
C TYR A 148 9.03 -23.30 2.20
N GLN A 149 9.54 -22.26 2.86
CA GLN A 149 10.59 -21.35 2.34
C GLN A 149 10.23 -20.57 1.07
N VAL A 150 8.93 -20.42 0.78
CA VAL A 150 8.46 -19.68 -0.41
C VAL A 150 8.90 -18.21 -0.35
N SER A 151 8.84 -17.62 0.84
CA SER A 151 9.25 -16.25 1.09
C SER A 151 10.76 -16.04 0.83
N TYR A 152 11.59 -16.93 1.35
CA TYR A 152 13.04 -16.89 1.20
C TYR A 152 13.47 -17.06 -0.26
N HIS A 153 12.90 -18.05 -0.96
CA HIS A 153 13.21 -18.30 -2.36
C HIS A 153 12.76 -17.14 -3.26
N SER A 154 11.60 -16.54 -2.96
CA SER A 154 11.09 -15.37 -3.70
C SER A 154 12.00 -14.15 -3.56
N PHE A 155 12.55 -13.89 -2.36
CA PHE A 155 13.45 -12.75 -2.13
C PHE A 155 14.80 -12.88 -2.85
N GLN A 156 15.27 -14.10 -3.11
CA GLN A 156 16.51 -14.34 -3.84
C GLN A 156 16.38 -14.09 -5.35
N GLN A 157 15.16 -14.09 -5.88
CA GLN A 157 14.94 -13.87 -7.31
C GLN A 157 14.94 -12.39 -7.64
N GLY A 158 15.92 -11.92 -8.42
CA GLY A 158 15.96 -10.53 -8.91
C GLY A 158 14.71 -10.13 -9.73
N ARG A 159 14.06 -11.10 -10.38
CA ARG A 159 12.83 -10.89 -11.16
C ARG A 159 11.67 -10.44 -10.27
N PHE A 160 11.55 -10.99 -9.07
CA PHE A 160 10.51 -10.64 -8.09
C PHE A 160 10.57 -9.15 -7.73
N TRP A 161 11.78 -8.64 -7.47
CA TRP A 161 11.99 -7.23 -7.17
C TRP A 161 11.65 -6.33 -8.36
N PHE A 162 12.02 -6.73 -9.57
CA PHE A 162 11.71 -5.99 -10.78
C PHE A 162 10.19 -5.94 -11.06
N THR A 163 9.50 -7.08 -10.97
CA THR A 163 8.03 -7.13 -11.17
C THR A 163 7.31 -6.32 -10.11
N ASN A 164 7.76 -6.39 -8.84
CA ASN A 164 7.17 -5.60 -7.77
C ASN A 164 7.38 -4.09 -7.98
N LEU A 165 8.59 -3.67 -8.34
CA LEU A 165 8.91 -2.27 -8.64
C LEU A 165 8.06 -1.75 -9.80
N LEU A 166 7.94 -2.54 -10.87
CA LEU A 166 7.12 -2.19 -12.03
C LEU A 166 5.63 -2.06 -11.66
N THR A 167 5.13 -2.97 -10.81
CA THR A 167 3.76 -2.93 -10.28
C THR A 167 3.52 -1.64 -9.49
N ILE A 168 4.44 -1.28 -8.60
CA ILE A 168 4.34 -0.05 -7.79
C ILE A 168 4.29 1.18 -8.69
N VAL A 169 5.22 1.29 -9.65
CA VAL A 169 5.31 2.45 -10.55
C VAL A 169 4.03 2.59 -11.38
N THR A 170 3.53 1.50 -11.94
CA THR A 170 2.31 1.49 -12.76
C THR A 170 1.03 1.74 -11.95
N ALA A 171 0.95 1.22 -10.72
CA ALA A 171 -0.17 1.45 -9.82
C ALA A 171 -0.22 2.91 -9.33
N MET A 172 0.93 3.55 -9.11
CA MET A 172 1.02 4.91 -8.56
C MET A 172 0.92 6.04 -9.59
N MET A 173 1.21 5.75 -10.86
CA MET A 173 1.22 6.72 -11.95
C MET A 173 -0.06 7.59 -12.06
N PRO A 174 -1.30 7.04 -12.05
CA PRO A 174 -2.50 7.87 -12.20
C PRO A 174 -2.69 8.82 -11.03
N ARG A 175 -2.41 8.38 -9.80
CA ARG A 175 -2.58 9.22 -8.62
C ARG A 175 -1.60 10.39 -8.60
N TYR A 176 -0.34 10.12 -8.96
CA TYR A 176 0.69 11.14 -9.01
C TYR A 176 0.36 12.21 -10.07
N THR A 177 -0.07 11.80 -11.26
CA THR A 177 -0.48 12.73 -12.32
C THR A 177 -1.68 13.60 -11.90
N VAL A 178 -2.71 13.00 -11.28
CA VAL A 178 -3.87 13.75 -10.76
C VAL A 178 -3.45 14.76 -9.68
N LYS A 179 -2.57 14.38 -8.75
CA LYS A 179 -2.08 15.28 -7.70
C LYS A 179 -1.26 16.44 -8.27
N CYS A 180 -0.40 16.18 -9.26
CA CYS A 180 0.36 17.20 -9.97
C CYS A 180 -0.56 18.18 -10.72
N ILE A 181 -1.56 17.67 -11.45
CA ILE A 181 -2.54 18.50 -12.16
C ILE A 181 -3.33 19.35 -11.16
N TYR A 182 -3.83 18.75 -10.07
CA TYR A 182 -4.58 19.46 -9.05
C TYR A 182 -3.76 20.58 -8.38
N ASN A 183 -2.51 20.30 -8.01
CA ASN A 183 -1.62 21.31 -7.42
C ASN A 183 -1.35 22.46 -8.39
N LYS A 184 -1.16 22.17 -9.69
CA LYS A 184 -0.95 23.18 -10.72
C LYS A 184 -2.18 24.07 -10.95
N VAL A 185 -3.39 23.48 -10.89
CA VAL A 185 -4.65 24.24 -11.04
C VAL A 185 -4.96 25.09 -9.80
N ARG A 186 -4.61 24.62 -8.59
CA ARG A 186 -4.89 25.33 -7.34
C ARG A 186 -3.88 26.44 -7.03
N ASN A 187 -2.63 26.32 -7.48
CA ASN A 187 -1.59 27.34 -7.36
C ASN A 187 -1.07 27.76 -8.75
N PRO A 188 -1.77 28.64 -9.49
CA PRO A 188 -1.26 29.15 -10.77
C PRO A 188 -0.11 30.17 -10.63
N PHE A 189 0.30 30.52 -9.40
CA PHE A 189 1.35 31.53 -9.13
C PHE A 189 2.36 31.07 -8.06
N MET A 190 2.98 29.91 -8.31
CA MET A 190 4.40 29.70 -7.97
C MET A 190 5.16 29.44 -9.26
#